data_AF-A0A6M1ZSI9-F1
#
_entry.id   AF-A0A6M1ZSI9-F1
#
_cell.length_a   1.000
_cell.length_b   1.000
_cell.length_c   1.000
_cell.angle_alpha   90.00
_cell.angle_beta   90.00
_cell.angle_gamma   90.00
#
_symmetry.space_group_name_H-M   'P 1'
#
loop_
_entity.id
_entity.type
_entity.pdbx_description
1 polymer ?
#
loop_
_entity_poly.entity_id
_entity_poly.type
_entity_poly.pdbx_seq_one_letter_code
_entity_poly.pdbx_strand_id
1 'polypeptide(L)'
;MKLNQNMLNKISFPDYEILNMDVNLENKIIKIEIEGAFLDISEGLFLKRGIIIFNNFNNLEIKYYDDNLEIFFLMKNIDLLKSIDEFIYDKSKTILKGFGKQTGKWIEYHIFDGKIEAVFDEC
;
A
#
# COMPACT_ATOMS: atom_id res chain seq x y z
N MET A 1 -8.46 3.86 -15.95
CA MET A 1 -7.36 2.95 -16.32
C MET A 1 -7.08 1.84 -15.28
N LYS A 2 -7.20 0.56 -15.67
CA LYS A 2 -6.75 -0.60 -14.86
C LYS A 2 -5.28 -0.93 -15.13
N LEU A 3 -4.49 -1.11 -14.08
CA LEU A 3 -3.07 -1.46 -14.21
C LEU A 3 -2.87 -2.97 -14.40
N ASN A 4 -1.97 -3.35 -15.29
CA ASN A 4 -1.51 -4.74 -15.42
C ASN A 4 -0.29 -5.01 -14.50
N GLN A 5 0.15 -6.27 -14.41
CA GLN A 5 1.25 -6.67 -13.52
C GLN A 5 2.56 -5.93 -13.79
N ASN A 6 2.91 -5.67 -15.05
CA ASN A 6 4.14 -4.96 -15.40
C ASN A 6 4.08 -3.48 -14.99
N MET A 7 2.89 -2.89 -14.96
CA MET A 7 2.66 -1.51 -14.53
C MET A 7 2.67 -1.40 -13.01
N LEU A 8 2.16 -2.41 -12.29
CA LEU A 8 2.17 -2.43 -10.83
C LEU A 8 3.59 -2.37 -10.23
N ASN A 9 4.58 -2.96 -10.90
CA ASN A 9 5.99 -2.85 -10.48
C ASN A 9 6.62 -1.48 -10.73
N LYS A 10 5.88 -0.53 -11.33
CA LYS A 10 6.35 0.78 -11.74
C LYS A 10 5.53 1.91 -11.11
N ILE A 11 4.64 1.59 -10.17
CA ILE A 11 3.84 2.60 -9.48
C ILE A 11 4.59 3.10 -8.25
N SER A 12 4.57 4.41 -8.06
CA SER A 12 5.09 5.11 -6.90
C SER A 12 4.04 6.10 -6.38
N PHE A 13 4.15 6.49 -5.12
CA PHE A 13 3.18 7.34 -4.43
C PHE A 13 3.86 8.55 -3.76
N PRO A 14 4.59 9.40 -4.50
CA PRO A 14 5.32 10.51 -3.89
C PRO A 14 4.36 11.53 -3.24
N ASP A 15 4.43 11.65 -1.92
CA ASP A 15 3.69 12.63 -1.11
C ASP A 15 2.15 12.58 -1.24
N TYR A 16 1.57 11.42 -1.61
CA TYR A 16 0.12 11.27 -1.73
C TYR A 16 -0.52 10.73 -0.45
N GLU A 17 -1.59 11.39 0.00
CA GLU A 17 -2.37 10.95 1.15
C GLU A 17 -3.36 9.84 0.76
N ILE A 18 -3.51 8.87 1.66
CA ILE A 18 -4.57 7.87 1.59
C ILE A 18 -5.87 8.53 2.04
N LEU A 19 -6.85 8.59 1.13
CA LEU A 19 -8.19 9.09 1.41
C LEU A 19 -8.93 8.15 2.37
N ASN A 20 -8.82 6.85 2.11
CA ASN A 20 -9.45 5.82 2.92
C ASN A 20 -8.69 4.49 2.83
N MET A 21 -8.64 3.75 3.93
CA MET A 21 -8.11 2.40 3.97
C MET A 21 -9.06 1.52 4.78
N ASP A 22 -9.47 0.41 4.21
CA ASP A 22 -10.30 -0.60 4.86
C ASP A 22 -9.55 -1.94 4.87
N VAL A 23 -9.56 -2.61 6.02
CA VAL A 23 -8.87 -3.88 6.23
C VAL A 23 -9.87 -4.88 6.79
N ASN A 24 -10.25 -5.85 5.97
CA ASN A 24 -11.12 -6.95 6.35
C ASN A 24 -10.32 -8.26 6.37
N LEU A 25 -9.86 -8.65 7.56
CA LEU A 25 -9.04 -9.86 7.73
C LEU A 25 -9.83 -11.15 7.51
N GLU A 26 -11.12 -11.18 7.85
CA GLU A 26 -11.99 -12.35 7.67
C GLU A 26 -12.12 -12.70 6.19
N ASN A 27 -12.38 -11.70 5.35
CA ASN A 27 -12.49 -11.85 3.91
C ASN A 27 -11.14 -11.77 3.18
N LYS A 28 -10.04 -11.51 3.91
CA LYS A 28 -8.69 -11.32 3.35
C LYS A 28 -8.67 -10.24 2.26
N ILE A 29 -9.23 -9.07 2.57
CA ILE A 29 -9.30 -7.92 1.68
C ILE A 29 -8.67 -6.70 2.36
N ILE A 30 -7.82 -5.98 1.62
CA ILE A 30 -7.40 -4.61 1.96
C ILE A 30 -7.78 -3.73 0.78
N LYS A 31 -8.51 -2.65 1.04
CA LYS A 31 -8.89 -1.65 0.04
C LYS A 31 -8.29 -0.31 0.43
N ILE A 32 -7.55 0.31 -0.49
CA ILE A 32 -6.91 1.60 -0.31
C ILE A 32 -7.43 2.55 -1.39
N GLU A 33 -7.99 3.68 -0.97
CA GLU A 33 -8.34 4.80 -1.84
C GLU A 33 -7.28 5.88 -1.68
N ILE A 34 -6.69 6.31 -2.79
CA ILE A 34 -5.57 7.26 -2.79
C ILE A 34 -5.83 8.39 -3.78
N GLU A 35 -5.35 9.58 -3.45
CA GLU A 35 -5.44 10.77 -4.30
C GLU A 35 -4.09 11.04 -4.95
N GLY A 36 -3.83 10.32 -6.05
CA GLY A 36 -2.60 10.48 -6.82
C GLY A 36 -1.70 9.24 -6.78
N ALA A 37 -1.08 8.97 -7.91
CA ALA A 37 0.07 8.08 -8.00
C ALA A 37 0.90 8.48 -9.23
N PHE A 38 2.13 8.02 -9.29
CA PHE A 38 2.98 8.18 -10.45
C PHE A 38 3.32 6.81 -11.03
N LEU A 39 3.23 6.69 -12.35
CA LEU A 39 3.61 5.48 -13.07
C LEU A 39 4.90 5.75 -13.86
N ASP A 40 5.97 5.07 -13.46
CA ASP A 40 7.32 5.20 -14.01
C ASP A 40 7.46 4.47 -15.36
N ILE A 41 6.77 4.98 -16.37
CA ILE A 41 6.96 4.65 -17.79
C ILE A 41 7.83 5.71 -18.47
N SER A 42 8.15 5.53 -19.75
CA SER A 42 9.13 6.36 -20.47
C SER A 42 8.93 7.88 -20.37
N GLU A 43 7.69 8.36 -20.32
CA GLU A 43 7.38 9.79 -20.14
C GLU A 43 6.88 10.12 -18.73
N GLY A 44 6.78 9.11 -17.86
CA GLY A 44 6.01 9.18 -16.63
C GLY A 44 4.52 9.37 -16.90
N LEU A 45 3.67 8.90 -16.00
CA LEU A 45 2.24 9.18 -16.08
C LEU A 45 1.71 9.44 -14.68
N PHE A 46 1.25 10.67 -14.47
CA PHE A 46 0.45 10.97 -13.29
C PHE A 46 -0.88 10.22 -13.40
N LEU A 47 -1.29 9.60 -12.30
CA LEU A 47 -2.59 8.96 -12.13
C LEU A 47 -3.34 9.78 -11.08
N LYS A 48 -4.60 10.11 -11.33
CA LYS A 48 -5.43 10.86 -10.37
C LYS A 48 -5.87 9.95 -9.21
N ARG A 49 -7.14 10.04 -8.81
CA ARG A 49 -7.71 9.18 -7.80
C ARG A 49 -7.67 7.72 -8.25
N GLY A 50 -7.39 6.83 -7.31
CA GLY A 50 -7.42 5.40 -7.57
C GLY A 50 -7.80 4.56 -6.38
N ILE A 51 -8.08 3.30 -6.67
CA ILE A 51 -8.37 2.26 -5.70
C ILE A 51 -7.39 1.11 -5.93
N ILE A 52 -6.70 0.71 -4.87
CA ILE A 52 -5.84 -0.47 -4.81
C ILE A 52 -6.52 -1.49 -3.91
N ILE A 53 -6.69 -2.71 -4.42
CA ILE A 53 -7.33 -3.81 -3.72
C ILE A 53 -6.35 -4.97 -3.64
N PHE A 54 -6.03 -5.38 -2.42
CA PHE A 54 -5.41 -6.66 -2.14
C PHE A 54 -6.51 -7.64 -1.75
N ASN A 55 -6.52 -8.81 -2.36
CA ASN A 55 -7.48 -9.86 -2.01
C ASN A 55 -6.83 -11.24 -1.99
N ASN A 56 -7.48 -12.17 -1.29
CA ASN A 56 -7.09 -13.59 -1.22
C ASN A 56 -5.65 -13.81 -0.72
N PHE A 57 -5.11 -12.93 0.12
CA PHE A 57 -3.78 -13.11 0.69
C PHE A 57 -3.72 -14.24 1.72
N ASN A 58 -2.55 -14.87 1.85
CA ASN A 58 -2.35 -15.95 2.82
C ASN A 58 -2.07 -15.41 4.22
N ASN A 59 -1.23 -14.38 4.29
CA ASN A 59 -0.78 -13.79 5.55
C ASN A 59 -0.64 -12.27 5.41
N LEU A 60 -0.84 -11.57 6.53
CA LEU A 60 -0.59 -10.15 6.68
C LEU A 60 0.25 -9.94 7.94
N GLU A 61 1.44 -9.36 7.78
CA GLU A 61 2.23 -8.84 8.91
C GLU A 61 2.21 -7.33 8.88
N ILE A 62 1.98 -6.71 10.03
CA ILE A 62 2.06 -5.25 10.18
C ILE A 62 3.14 -4.97 11.22
N LYS A 63 4.10 -4.12 10.88
CA LYS A 63 5.20 -3.75 11.76
C LYS A 63 5.24 -2.25 11.96
N TYR A 64 5.64 -1.78 13.14
CA TYR A 64 5.93 -0.37 13.37
C TYR A 64 7.41 -0.19 13.72
N TYR A 65 7.97 0.95 13.33
CA TYR A 65 9.32 1.36 13.70
C TYR A 65 9.31 2.01 15.08
N ASP A 66 10.20 1.58 15.97
CA ASP A 66 10.43 2.25 17.26
C ASP A 66 11.72 3.07 17.22
N ASP A 67 11.58 4.40 17.28
CA ASP A 67 12.72 5.32 17.19
C ASP A 67 13.73 5.17 18.33
N ASN A 68 13.31 4.66 19.51
CA ASN A 68 14.22 4.52 20.65
C ASN A 68 15.13 3.30 20.51
N LEU A 69 14.61 2.24 19.87
CA LEU A 69 15.30 0.97 19.71
C LEU A 69 15.84 0.76 18.29
N GLU A 70 15.50 1.66 17.37
CA GLU A 70 15.86 1.65 15.95
C GLU A 70 15.50 0.35 15.22
N ILE A 71 14.40 -0.29 15.62
CA ILE A 71 13.96 -1.59 15.07
C ILE A 71 12.46 -1.66 14.82
N PHE A 72 12.06 -2.58 13.96
CA PHE A 72 10.66 -2.89 13.66
C PHE A 72 10.08 -3.95 14.60
N PHE A 73 8.91 -3.67 15.15
CA PHE A 73 8.15 -4.60 15.99
C PHE A 73 6.85 -5.01 15.33
N LEU A 74 6.48 -6.28 15.49
CA LEU A 74 5.19 -6.79 15.02
C LEU A 74 4.04 -6.16 15.83
N MET A 75 3.04 -5.63 15.13
CA MET A 75 1.84 -5.06 15.72
C MET A 75 0.81 -6.15 16.00
N LYS A 76 0.13 -6.05 17.15
CA LYS A 76 -1.05 -6.87 17.47
C LYS A 76 -2.35 -6.26 16.96
N ASN A 77 -2.42 -4.93 16.90
CA ASN A 77 -3.57 -4.17 16.44
C ASN A 77 -3.23 -3.52 15.09
N ILE A 78 -4.21 -3.47 14.19
CA ILE A 78 -4.05 -2.80 12.90
C ILE A 78 -4.04 -1.29 13.12
N ASP A 79 -3.02 -0.61 12.63
CA ASP A 79 -3.03 0.84 12.42
C ASP A 79 -3.01 1.12 10.92
N LEU A 80 -4.04 1.81 10.45
CA LEU A 80 -4.25 2.11 9.03
C LEU A 80 -3.20 3.12 8.56
N LEU A 81 -2.76 3.01 7.32
CA LEU A 81 -1.82 3.98 6.76
C LEU A 81 -2.54 5.32 6.48
N LYS A 82 -1.83 6.42 6.74
CA LYS A 82 -2.16 7.79 6.33
C LYS A 82 -1.54 8.11 4.96
N SER A 83 -0.35 7.60 4.69
CA SER A 83 0.37 7.75 3.42
C SER A 83 1.00 6.42 3.00
N ILE A 84 1.35 6.32 1.72
CA ILE A 84 2.24 5.27 1.21
C ILE A 84 3.46 6.00 0.68
N ASP A 85 4.58 5.89 1.37
CA ASP A 85 5.83 6.54 0.99
C ASP A 85 6.74 5.57 0.21
N GLU A 86 6.58 4.26 0.44
CA GLU A 86 7.26 3.21 -0.32
C GLU A 86 6.28 2.09 -0.69
N PHE A 87 6.33 1.67 -1.95
CA PHE A 87 5.53 0.57 -2.49
C PHE A 87 6.43 -0.41 -3.24
N ILE A 88 6.44 -1.66 -2.79
CA ILE A 88 7.20 -2.73 -3.44
C ILE A 88 6.24 -3.87 -3.76
N TYR A 89 6.02 -4.13 -5.04
CA TYR A 89 5.26 -5.28 -5.49
C TYR A 89 6.19 -6.39 -5.97
N ASP A 90 6.03 -7.57 -5.38
CA ASP A 90 6.48 -8.84 -5.93
C ASP A 90 5.31 -9.82 -5.87
N LYS A 91 5.25 -10.75 -6.83
CA LYS A 91 4.15 -11.72 -6.99
C LYS A 91 3.87 -12.52 -5.71
N SER A 92 4.91 -12.77 -4.92
CA SER A 92 4.82 -13.50 -3.65
C SER A 92 4.59 -12.59 -2.43
N LYS A 93 4.93 -11.30 -2.54
CA LYS A 93 4.92 -10.38 -1.41
C LYS A 93 4.77 -8.93 -1.88
N THR A 94 3.75 -8.25 -1.38
CA THR A 94 3.66 -6.78 -1.49
C THR A 94 4.06 -6.13 -0.16
N ILE A 95 4.84 -5.06 -0.23
CA ILE A 95 5.21 -4.23 0.92
C ILE A 95 4.67 -2.83 0.68
N LEU A 96 3.90 -2.32 1.65
CA LEU A 96 3.52 -0.91 1.74
C LEU A 96 4.23 -0.34 2.96
N LYS A 97 4.92 0.79 2.80
CA LYS A 97 5.46 1.55 3.93
C LYS A 97 4.95 2.96 3.91
N GLY A 98 4.72 3.51 5.10
CA GLY A 98 4.36 4.91 5.28
C GLY A 98 3.96 5.16 6.73
N PHE A 99 3.26 6.25 6.98
CA PHE A 99 2.87 6.64 8.34
C PHE A 99 1.54 6.04 8.77
N GLY A 100 1.49 5.55 10.01
CA GLY A 100 0.24 5.14 10.67
C GLY A 100 -0.66 6.32 11.03
N LYS A 101 -1.96 6.18 10.78
CA LYS A 101 -2.96 7.21 11.02
C LYS A 101 -3.23 7.42 12.52
N GLN A 102 -3.14 6.36 13.32
CA GLN A 102 -3.39 6.42 14.76
C GLN A 102 -2.12 6.69 15.55
N THR A 103 -1.03 6.02 15.20
CA THR A 103 0.22 6.09 15.97
C THR A 103 1.15 7.20 15.50
N GLY A 104 1.02 7.67 14.27
CA GLY A 104 1.97 8.60 13.65
C GLY A 104 3.37 8.00 13.43
N LYS A 105 3.54 6.69 13.65
CA LYS A 105 4.82 5.99 13.47
C LYS A 105 4.98 5.49 12.05
N TRP A 106 6.21 5.17 11.67
CA TRP A 106 6.48 4.44 10.43
C TRP A 106 5.94 3.02 10.55
N ILE A 107 5.16 2.57 9.56
CA ILE A 107 4.51 1.28 9.52
C ILE A 107 4.83 0.56 8.21
N GLU A 108 5.06 -0.75 8.29
CA GLU A 108 5.20 -1.64 7.15
C GLU A 108 4.05 -2.66 7.13
N TYR A 109 3.31 -2.72 6.02
CA TYR A 109 2.37 -3.79 5.71
C TYR A 109 3.05 -4.80 4.79
N HIS A 110 3.16 -6.05 5.21
CA HIS A 110 3.68 -7.15 4.41
C HIS A 110 2.53 -8.10 4.07
N ILE A 111 2.14 -8.11 2.80
CA ILE A 111 1.00 -8.87 2.28
C ILE A 111 1.54 -10.03 1.46
N PHE A 112 1.33 -11.26 1.92
CA PHE A 112 1.92 -12.48 1.32
C PHE A 112 0.90 -13.23 0.46
N ASP A 113 1.34 -13.63 -0.74
CA ASP A 113 0.57 -14.43 -1.71
C ASP A 113 -0.82 -13.86 -2.06
N GLY A 114 -0.95 -12.54 -2.17
CA GLY A 114 -2.20 -11.86 -2.50
C GLY A 114 -2.32 -11.52 -3.99
N LYS A 115 -3.56 -11.39 -4.48
CA LYS A 115 -3.82 -10.71 -5.75
C LYS A 115 -3.95 -9.22 -5.49
N ILE A 116 -3.38 -8.43 -6.40
CA ILE A 116 -3.48 -6.97 -6.40
C ILE A 116 -4.25 -6.53 -7.64
N GLU A 117 -5.20 -5.63 -7.44
CA GLU A 117 -5.89 -4.91 -8.50
C GLU A 117 -5.79 -3.42 -8.23
N ALA A 118 -5.38 -2.64 -9.23
CA ALA A 118 -5.32 -1.19 -9.11
C ALA A 118 -6.03 -0.53 -10.29
N VAL A 119 -6.94 0.38 -9.97
CA VAL A 119 -7.74 1.13 -10.95
C VAL A 119 -7.66 2.61 -10.60
N PHE A 120 -7.27 3.41 -11.59
CA PHE A 120 -7.13 4.86 -11.46
C PHE A 120 -8.02 5.58 -12.47
N ASP A 121 -8.45 6.79 -12.14
CA ASP A 121 -9.11 7.68 -13.08
C ASP A 121 -8.13 8.12 -14.17
N GLU A 122 -8.65 8.36 -15.37
CA GLU A 122 -7.84 8.84 -16.49
C GLU A 122 -7.53 10.34 -16.34
N CYS A 123 -6.32 10.72 -16.79
CA CYS A 123 -5.87 12.10 -16.78
C CYS A 123 -6.62 12.96 -17.80
#